data_AF-A0A2W6BHC3-F1
#
_entry.id   AF-A0A2W6BHC3-F1
#
_cell.length_a   1.000
_cell.length_b   1.000
_cell.length_c   1.000
_cell.angle_alpha   90.00
_cell.angle_beta   90.00
_cell.angle_gamma   90.00
#
_symmetry.space_group_name_H-M   'P 1'
#
loop_
_entity.id
_entity.type
_entity.pdbx_description
1 polymer ?
#
loop_
_entity_poly.entity_id
_entity_poly.type
_entity_poly.pdbx_seq_one_letter_code
_entity_poly.pdbx_strand_id
1 'polypeptide(L)'
;MTGPVAVTFDGQSSVSDAPCFLRVTLLNRPYGHIAEPWDREVIDCEVRVDADAFKGHYASTIWGHELVVIRAVLAALSARVGQEAEGFIDLLENAFAIKFMLTPLGHLTMEIVARGHPGMGPELHFSMEADQSYLPLWIKQLDEALAAFPAEVPVDVSDPLRFRGPEPVRE
;
A
#
# COMPACT_ATOMS: atom_id res chain seq x y z
N MET A 1 21.73 2.33 -12.53
CA MET A 1 20.41 2.94 -12.34
C MET A 1 19.40 1.80 -12.34
N THR A 2 18.68 1.62 -11.23
CA THR A 2 17.59 0.64 -11.15
C THR A 2 16.43 1.16 -12.00
N GLY A 3 15.82 0.32 -12.83
CA GLY A 3 14.63 0.71 -13.59
C GLY A 3 13.42 0.90 -12.68
N PRO A 4 12.31 1.44 -13.20
CA PRO A 4 11.08 1.58 -12.42
C PRO A 4 10.55 0.21 -11.98
N VAL A 5 10.06 0.13 -10.75
CA VAL A 5 9.45 -1.08 -10.16
C VAL A 5 8.04 -0.75 -9.70
N ALA A 6 7.06 -1.61 -9.98
CA ALA A 6 5.67 -1.36 -9.64
C ALA A 6 5.14 -2.39 -8.64
N VAL A 7 4.43 -1.91 -7.63
CA VAL A 7 3.58 -2.72 -6.74
C VAL A 7 2.14 -2.45 -7.14
N THR A 8 1.36 -3.49 -7.42
CA THR A 8 -0.06 -3.38 -7.80
C THR A 8 -0.88 -4.21 -6.84
N PHE A 9 -1.80 -3.55 -6.15
CA PHE A 9 -2.90 -4.20 -5.46
C PHE A 9 -4.09 -4.22 -6.41
N ASP A 10 -4.53 -5.41 -6.78
CA ASP A 10 -5.59 -5.65 -7.75
C ASP A 10 -6.69 -6.52 -7.16
N GLY A 11 -7.93 -6.25 -7.57
CA GLY A 11 -9.10 -6.97 -7.08
C GLY A 11 -10.32 -6.64 -7.91
N GLN A 12 -11.49 -6.88 -7.33
CA GLN A 12 -12.79 -6.60 -7.94
C GLN A 12 -13.51 -5.51 -7.16
N SER A 13 -14.20 -4.63 -7.86
CA SER A 13 -15.08 -3.66 -7.21
C SER A 13 -16.20 -4.39 -6.48
N SER A 14 -16.44 -4.01 -5.22
CA SER A 14 -17.58 -4.51 -4.43
C SER A 14 -18.94 -4.12 -4.99
N VAL A 15 -19.00 -3.18 -5.94
CA VAL A 15 -20.24 -2.62 -6.50
C VAL A 15 -20.55 -3.17 -7.89
N SER A 16 -19.54 -3.32 -8.76
CA SER A 16 -19.76 -3.62 -10.19
C SER A 16 -19.07 -4.89 -10.71
N ASP A 17 -18.38 -5.64 -9.85
CA ASP A 17 -17.50 -6.77 -10.22
C ASP A 17 -16.39 -6.41 -11.24
N ALA A 18 -16.24 -5.12 -11.57
CA ALA A 18 -15.24 -4.64 -12.50
C ALA A 18 -13.84 -4.77 -11.87
N PRO A 19 -12.80 -5.09 -12.66
CA PRO A 19 -11.43 -5.05 -12.18
C PRO A 19 -11.09 -3.65 -11.65
N CYS A 20 -10.44 -3.61 -10.49
CA CYS A 20 -9.96 -2.36 -9.90
C CYS A 20 -8.54 -2.56 -9.35
N PHE A 21 -7.77 -1.47 -9.27
CA PHE A 21 -6.43 -1.53 -8.72
C PHE A 21 -5.94 -0.22 -8.12
N LEU A 22 -4.99 -0.36 -7.21
CA LEU A 22 -4.04 0.67 -6.79
C LEU A 22 -2.64 0.23 -7.22
N ARG A 23 -1.98 1.02 -8.05
CA ARG A 23 -0.60 0.77 -8.49
C ARG A 23 0.32 1.89 -8.04
N VAL A 24 1.43 1.53 -7.41
CA VAL A 24 2.50 2.43 -7.02
C VAL A 24 3.74 2.07 -7.83
N THR A 25 4.22 2.99 -8.67
CA THR A 25 5.42 2.81 -9.49
C THR A 25 6.56 3.62 -8.90
N LEU A 26 7.56 2.94 -8.34
CA LEU A 26 8.76 3.53 -7.77
C LEU A 26 9.72 3.95 -8.90
N LEU A 27 10.19 5.19 -8.87
CA LEU A 27 10.95 5.79 -9.96
C LEU A 27 12.44 5.89 -9.62
N ASN A 28 12.80 6.69 -8.62
CA ASN A 28 14.18 6.96 -8.24
C ASN A 28 14.26 7.45 -6.77
N ARG A 29 15.49 7.65 -6.27
CA ARG A 29 15.74 8.32 -4.99
C ARG A 29 16.29 9.72 -5.26
N PRO A 30 15.49 10.79 -5.12
CA PRO A 30 15.95 12.16 -5.42
C PRO A 30 17.14 12.57 -4.54
N TYR A 31 17.22 12.02 -3.33
CA TYR A 31 18.18 12.42 -2.29
C TYR A 31 19.17 11.32 -1.90
N GLY A 32 19.40 10.31 -2.75
CA GLY A 32 20.28 9.17 -2.41
C GLY A 32 21.75 9.52 -2.11
N HIS A 33 22.18 10.76 -2.37
CA HIS A 33 23.52 11.26 -2.10
C HIS A 33 23.65 11.99 -0.74
N ILE A 34 22.54 12.22 -0.04
CA ILE A 34 22.51 12.91 1.26
C ILE A 34 23.07 11.99 2.36
N ALA A 35 23.67 12.56 3.41
CA ALA A 35 24.32 11.80 4.47
C ALA A 35 23.29 11.20 5.45
N GLU A 36 22.22 11.95 5.70
CA GLU A 36 21.12 11.64 6.59
C GLU A 36 20.32 10.44 6.05
N PRO A 37 20.25 9.31 6.81
CA PRO A 37 19.58 8.10 6.33
C PRO A 37 18.10 8.29 5.97
N TRP A 38 17.40 9.15 6.73
CA TRP A 38 15.98 9.46 6.52
C TRP A 38 15.72 10.10 5.16
N ASP A 39 16.56 11.04 4.74
CA ASP A 39 16.40 11.70 3.43
C ASP A 39 16.72 10.74 2.28
N ARG A 40 17.68 9.82 2.47
CA ARG A 40 18.01 8.80 1.46
C ARG A 40 16.87 7.83 1.20
N GLU A 41 15.94 7.66 2.13
CA GLU A 41 14.81 6.74 2.00
C GLU A 41 13.69 7.26 1.11
N VAL A 42 13.67 8.55 0.78
CA VAL A 42 12.64 9.13 -0.08
C VAL A 42 12.75 8.53 -1.47
N ILE A 43 11.64 7.99 -1.96
CA ILE A 43 11.49 7.42 -3.29
C ILE A 43 10.38 8.18 -4.01
N ASP A 44 10.69 8.82 -5.14
CA ASP A 44 9.66 9.41 -6.00
C ASP A 44 8.85 8.27 -6.62
N CYS A 45 7.52 8.43 -6.67
CA CYS A 45 6.63 7.43 -7.23
C CYS A 45 5.46 8.03 -8.03
N GLU A 46 4.92 7.24 -8.94
CA GLU A 46 3.60 7.50 -9.55
C GLU A 46 2.56 6.58 -8.90
N VAL A 47 1.44 7.17 -8.47
CA VAL A 47 0.28 6.40 -8.00
C VAL A 47 -0.81 6.45 -9.06
N ARG A 48 -1.31 5.26 -9.42
CA ARG A 48 -2.44 5.09 -10.34
C ARG A 48 -3.54 4.29 -9.67
N VAL A 49 -4.76 4.80 -9.81
CA VAL A 49 -5.98 4.16 -9.32
C VAL A 49 -6.92 3.92 -10.49
N ASP A 50 -7.49 2.73 -10.56
CA ASP A 50 -8.61 2.39 -11.43
C ASP A 50 -9.71 1.77 -10.56
N ALA A 51 -10.79 2.51 -10.35
CA ALA A 51 -11.96 2.13 -9.59
C ALA A 51 -13.18 2.25 -10.52
N ASP A 52 -13.17 1.45 -11.58
CA ASP A 52 -14.20 1.40 -12.63
C ASP A 52 -14.32 2.73 -13.41
N ALA A 53 -15.42 3.47 -13.23
CA ALA A 53 -15.63 4.76 -13.88
C ALA A 53 -14.69 5.87 -13.35
N PHE A 54 -14.14 5.69 -12.15
CA PHE A 54 -13.24 6.65 -11.51
C PHE A 54 -11.79 6.21 -11.64
N LYS A 55 -10.95 7.10 -12.17
CA LYS A 55 -9.52 6.85 -12.39
C LYS A 55 -8.70 8.01 -11.88
N GLY A 56 -7.56 7.72 -11.28
CA GLY A 56 -6.64 8.70 -10.73
C GLY A 56 -5.21 8.44 -11.15
N HIS A 57 -4.45 9.50 -11.38
CA HIS A 57 -3.01 9.43 -11.63
C HIS A 57 -2.34 10.67 -11.06
N TYR A 58 -1.38 10.49 -10.15
CA TYR A 58 -0.64 11.58 -9.52
C TYR A 58 0.77 11.13 -9.15
N ALA A 59 1.68 12.10 -9.04
CA ALA A 59 3.01 11.89 -8.49
C ALA A 59 2.99 12.04 -6.98
N SER A 60 3.82 11.26 -6.28
CA SER A 60 3.97 11.31 -4.83
C SER A 60 5.38 10.86 -4.43
N THR A 61 5.63 10.84 -3.14
CA THR A 61 6.78 10.18 -2.52
C THR A 61 6.34 9.09 -1.58
N ILE A 62 7.16 8.05 -1.44
CA ILE A 62 7.05 7.01 -0.42
C ILE A 62 8.45 6.76 0.17
N TRP A 63 8.51 6.31 1.41
CA TRP A 63 9.76 6.05 2.11
C TRP A 63 10.08 4.56 2.08
N GLY A 64 11.37 4.22 2.03
CA GLY A 64 11.84 2.84 2.04
C GLY A 64 11.27 2.02 3.21
N HIS A 65 11.29 2.57 4.43
CA HIS A 65 10.73 1.88 5.59
C HIS A 65 9.20 1.68 5.51
N GLU A 66 8.45 2.53 4.80
CA GLU A 66 7.01 2.34 4.60
C GLU A 66 6.75 1.07 3.77
N LEU A 67 7.56 0.79 2.74
CA LEU A 67 7.48 -0.47 1.99
C LEU A 67 7.69 -1.69 2.89
N VAL A 68 8.59 -1.60 3.88
CA VAL A 68 8.81 -2.65 4.89
C VAL A 68 7.56 -2.86 5.74
N VAL A 69 6.91 -1.77 6.18
CA VAL A 69 5.66 -1.83 6.93
C VAL A 69 4.55 -2.48 6.11
N ILE A 70 4.34 -2.04 4.86
CA ILE A 70 3.33 -2.62 3.95
C ILE A 70 3.56 -4.14 3.84
N ARG A 71 4.79 -4.55 3.56
CA ARG A 71 5.17 -5.95 3.41
C ARG A 71 4.96 -6.76 4.69
N ALA A 72 5.24 -6.17 5.86
CA ALA A 72 5.01 -6.82 7.15
C ALA A 72 3.52 -7.01 7.45
N VAL A 73 2.67 -6.03 7.13
CA VAL A 73 1.20 -6.14 7.25
C VAL A 73 0.68 -7.28 6.40
N LEU A 74 1.06 -7.34 5.11
CA LEU A 74 0.62 -8.41 4.21
C LEU A 74 1.11 -9.79 4.65
N ALA A 75 2.36 -9.90 5.12
CA ALA A 75 2.89 -11.15 5.64
C ALA A 75 2.14 -11.63 6.89
N ALA A 76 1.77 -10.71 7.78
CA ALA A 76 0.99 -11.02 8.97
C ALA A 76 -0.45 -11.44 8.62
N LEU A 77 -1.10 -10.78 7.65
CA LEU A 77 -2.39 -11.23 7.11
C LEU A 77 -2.28 -12.62 6.49
N SER A 78 -1.22 -12.88 5.71
CA SER A 78 -0.99 -14.20 5.10
C SER A 78 -0.80 -15.30 6.15
N ALA A 79 -0.16 -15.01 7.28
CA ALA A 79 0.00 -15.94 8.39
C ALA A 79 -1.30 -16.19 9.18
N ARG A 80 -2.33 -15.34 8.98
CA ARG A 80 -3.63 -15.40 9.63
C ARG A 80 -4.73 -15.97 8.72
N VAL A 81 -4.42 -16.49 7.54
CA VAL A 81 -5.40 -17.18 6.67
C VAL A 81 -6.09 -18.28 7.46
N GLY A 82 -7.43 -18.29 7.42
CA GLY A 82 -8.27 -19.16 8.25
C GLY A 82 -8.73 -18.52 9.57
N GLN A 83 -8.31 -17.29 9.86
CA GLN A 83 -8.70 -16.48 11.01
C GLN A 83 -9.19 -15.10 10.55
N GLU A 84 -9.93 -14.42 11.41
CA GLU A 84 -10.24 -13.02 11.21
C GLU A 84 -9.03 -12.15 11.56
N ALA A 85 -8.66 -11.22 10.69
CA ALA A 85 -7.56 -10.30 10.91
C ALA A 85 -7.78 -8.97 10.19
N GLU A 86 -7.31 -7.88 10.79
CA GLU A 86 -7.31 -6.55 10.18
C GLU A 86 -5.89 -6.02 10.14
N GLY A 87 -5.58 -5.27 9.08
CA GLY A 87 -4.32 -4.54 8.96
C GLY A 87 -4.60 -3.15 8.42
N PHE A 88 -3.78 -2.17 8.80
CA PHE A 88 -3.93 -0.80 8.31
C PHE A 88 -2.58 -0.20 7.98
N ILE A 89 -2.57 0.57 6.90
CA ILE A 89 -1.42 1.25 6.33
C ILE A 89 -1.82 2.70 6.12
N ASP A 90 -1.04 3.62 6.68
CA ASP A 90 -1.17 5.05 6.42
C ASP A 90 0.23 5.61 6.22
N LEU A 91 0.46 6.19 5.05
CA LEU A 91 1.76 6.74 4.69
C LEU A 91 1.96 8.11 5.35
N LEU A 92 3.20 8.47 5.65
CA LEU A 92 3.59 9.73 6.28
C LEU A 92 3.11 10.93 5.46
N GLU A 93 3.35 10.89 4.15
CA GLU A 93 2.87 11.91 3.20
C GLU A 93 1.42 11.67 2.76
N ASN A 94 0.72 10.70 3.36
CA ASN A 94 -0.70 10.47 3.18
C ASN A 94 -1.12 10.20 1.73
N ALA A 95 -0.18 9.80 0.86
CA ALA A 95 -0.42 9.55 -0.57
C ALA A 95 -1.59 8.58 -0.77
N PHE A 96 -1.61 7.53 0.04
CA PHE A 96 -2.77 6.68 0.21
C PHE A 96 -2.77 6.03 1.59
N ALA A 97 -3.96 5.59 2.02
CA ALA A 97 -4.15 4.71 3.16
C ALA A 97 -4.89 3.45 2.69
N ILE A 98 -4.61 2.31 3.32
CA ILE A 98 -5.27 1.03 3.03
C ILE A 98 -5.65 0.35 4.35
N LYS A 99 -6.93 -0.01 4.48
CA LYS A 99 -7.40 -0.93 5.50
C LYS A 99 -7.70 -2.29 4.87
N PHE A 100 -7.11 -3.34 5.42
CA PHE A 100 -7.34 -4.73 5.05
C PHE A 100 -8.23 -5.40 6.08
N MET A 101 -9.19 -6.20 5.61
CA MET A 101 -10.06 -7.02 6.44
C MET A 101 -10.09 -8.43 5.85
N LEU A 102 -9.47 -9.38 6.56
CA LEU A 102 -9.39 -10.79 6.18
C LEU A 102 -10.42 -11.57 7.00
N THR A 103 -11.25 -12.34 6.31
CA THR A 103 -12.24 -13.23 6.94
C THR A 103 -11.66 -14.64 7.15
N PRO A 104 -12.25 -15.46 8.04
CA PRO A 104 -11.86 -16.86 8.20
C PRO A 104 -11.98 -17.72 6.93
N LEU A 105 -12.82 -17.32 5.97
CA LEU A 105 -12.99 -18.01 4.68
C LEU A 105 -11.92 -17.62 3.65
N GLY A 106 -11.09 -16.62 3.95
CA GLY A 106 -10.04 -16.13 3.07
C GLY A 106 -10.46 -14.96 2.16
N HIS A 107 -11.72 -14.51 2.24
CA HIS A 107 -12.11 -13.25 1.60
C HIS A 107 -11.34 -12.09 2.22
N LEU A 108 -10.82 -11.22 1.36
CA LEU A 108 -10.05 -10.05 1.73
C LEU A 108 -10.75 -8.80 1.16
N THR A 109 -11.14 -7.89 2.04
CA THR A 109 -11.64 -6.57 1.65
C THR A 109 -10.56 -5.53 1.89
N MET A 110 -10.37 -4.65 0.93
CA MET A 110 -9.48 -3.50 1.01
C MET A 110 -10.29 -2.21 0.91
N GLU A 111 -10.21 -1.33 1.90
CA GLU A 111 -10.70 0.04 1.83
C GLU A 111 -9.53 0.97 1.59
N ILE A 112 -9.60 1.80 0.53
CA ILE A 112 -8.50 2.64 0.10
C ILE A 112 -8.95 4.09 0.06
N VAL A 113 -8.08 4.95 0.60
CA VAL A 113 -8.17 6.40 0.45
C VAL A 113 -6.95 6.85 -0.32
N ALA A 114 -7.12 7.31 -1.56
CA ALA A 114 -6.05 7.87 -2.38
C ALA A 114 -6.12 9.40 -2.38
N ARG A 115 -4.99 10.07 -2.15
CA ARG A 115 -4.92 11.52 -2.02
C ARG A 115 -3.94 12.09 -3.04
N GLY A 116 -4.44 12.94 -3.94
CA GLY A 116 -3.61 13.54 -5.00
C GLY A 116 -2.59 14.57 -4.50
N HIS A 117 -2.76 15.08 -3.28
CA HIS A 117 -1.82 15.98 -2.63
C HIS A 117 -1.85 15.75 -1.10
N PRO A 118 -0.70 15.70 -0.41
CA PRO A 118 -0.67 15.60 1.04
C PRO A 118 -1.44 16.76 1.71
N GLY A 119 -2.35 16.44 2.63
CA GLY A 119 -3.05 17.39 3.50
C GLY A 119 -4.09 18.32 2.84
N MET A 120 -4.24 18.32 1.52
CA MET A 120 -5.22 19.13 0.79
C MET A 120 -5.66 18.45 -0.50
N GLY A 121 -6.83 18.80 -1.02
CA GLY A 121 -7.29 18.36 -2.35
C GLY A 121 -8.28 17.20 -2.33
N PRO A 122 -8.65 16.68 -3.52
CA PRO A 122 -9.64 15.63 -3.63
C PRO A 122 -9.10 14.30 -3.11
N GLU A 123 -9.94 13.58 -2.38
CA GLU A 123 -9.71 12.20 -1.98
C GLU A 123 -10.58 11.27 -2.83
N LEU A 124 -10.02 10.15 -3.26
CA LEU A 124 -10.76 9.06 -3.88
C LEU A 124 -10.86 7.91 -2.86
N HIS A 125 -12.08 7.68 -2.38
CA HIS A 125 -12.44 6.58 -1.50
C HIS A 125 -13.03 5.46 -2.35
N PHE A 126 -12.48 4.26 -2.24
CA PHE A 126 -13.01 3.09 -2.93
C PHE A 126 -12.68 1.82 -2.16
N SER A 127 -13.45 0.77 -2.41
CA SER A 127 -13.16 -0.56 -1.86
C SER A 127 -12.97 -1.57 -2.98
N MET A 128 -12.13 -2.55 -2.71
CA MET A 128 -11.96 -3.71 -3.55
C MET A 128 -11.97 -5.01 -2.75
N GLU A 129 -12.40 -6.06 -3.41
CA GLU A 129 -12.43 -7.41 -2.90
C GLU A 129 -11.39 -8.26 -3.62
N ALA A 130 -10.71 -9.10 -2.85
CA ALA A 130 -9.79 -10.11 -3.32
C ALA A 130 -9.96 -11.36 -2.44
N ASP A 131 -9.17 -12.38 -2.73
CA ASP A 131 -9.02 -13.53 -1.84
C ASP A 131 -7.56 -13.66 -1.37
N GLN A 132 -7.32 -14.56 -0.42
CA GLN A 132 -6.01 -14.77 0.18
C GLN A 132 -4.92 -15.20 -0.81
N SER A 133 -5.28 -15.65 -2.02
CA SER A 133 -4.31 -16.07 -3.04
C SER A 133 -3.52 -14.89 -3.64
N TYR A 134 -4.00 -13.65 -3.44
CA TYR A 134 -3.31 -12.44 -3.86
C TYR A 134 -2.18 -12.02 -2.93
N LEU A 135 -2.24 -12.39 -1.64
CA LEU A 135 -1.24 -11.99 -0.63
C LEU A 135 0.20 -12.38 -1.03
N PRO A 136 0.49 -13.63 -1.46
CA PRO A 136 1.84 -14.00 -1.91
C PRO A 136 2.34 -13.19 -3.10
N LEU A 137 1.45 -12.81 -4.02
CA LEU A 137 1.82 -12.02 -5.20
C LEU A 137 2.22 -10.60 -4.79
N TRP A 138 1.42 -9.93 -3.97
CA TRP A 138 1.73 -8.58 -3.51
C TRP A 138 2.97 -8.55 -2.63
N ILE A 139 3.16 -9.55 -1.75
CA ILE A 139 4.39 -9.69 -0.96
C ILE A 139 5.61 -9.83 -1.88
N LYS A 140 5.52 -10.66 -2.94
CA LYS A 140 6.61 -10.81 -3.90
C LYS A 140 6.94 -9.50 -4.62
N GLN A 141 5.93 -8.73 -5.05
CA GLN A 141 6.15 -7.43 -5.67
C GLN A 141 6.83 -6.44 -4.70
N LEU A 142 6.47 -6.48 -3.41
CA LEU A 142 7.13 -5.68 -2.37
C LEU A 142 8.55 -6.15 -2.10
N ASP A 143 8.82 -7.45 -2.12
CA ASP A 143 10.19 -7.99 -2.00
C ASP A 143 11.07 -7.53 -3.19
N GLU A 144 10.53 -7.51 -4.41
CA GLU A 144 11.21 -6.96 -5.59
C GLU A 144 11.44 -5.45 -5.46
N ALA A 145 10.45 -4.71 -4.97
CA ALA A 145 10.57 -3.27 -4.69
C ALA A 145 11.63 -2.97 -3.63
N LEU A 146 11.67 -3.73 -2.54
CA LEU A 146 12.67 -3.59 -1.47
C LEU A 146 14.07 -4.01 -1.92
N ALA A 147 14.20 -4.95 -2.85
CA ALA A 147 15.48 -5.28 -3.46
C ALA A 147 16.00 -4.14 -4.36
N ALA A 148 15.09 -3.46 -5.08
CA ALA A 148 15.41 -2.32 -5.94
C ALA A 148 15.66 -1.02 -5.16
N PHE A 149 14.95 -0.83 -4.05
CA PHE A 149 14.97 0.35 -3.20
C PHE A 149 15.09 -0.04 -1.71
N PRO A 150 16.25 -0.53 -1.25
CA PRO A 150 16.41 -1.03 0.12
C PRO A 150 16.10 0.02 1.19
N ALA A 151 15.34 -0.37 2.21
CA ALA A 151 15.19 0.46 3.41
C ALA A 151 16.51 0.52 4.18
N GLU A 152 16.83 1.70 4.70
CA GLU A 152 18.02 1.97 5.50
C GLU A 152 17.67 2.24 6.98
N VAL A 153 16.47 2.76 7.21
CA VAL A 153 15.95 3.06 8.53
C VAL A 153 15.26 1.83 9.09
N PRO A 154 15.66 1.35 10.27
CA PRO A 154 14.98 0.25 10.93
C PRO A 154 13.60 0.71 11.43
N VAL A 155 12.59 -0.10 11.18
CA VAL A 155 11.22 0.08 11.66
C VAL A 155 10.82 -1.13 12.50
N ASP A 156 10.16 -0.89 13.64
CA ASP A 156 9.61 -1.95 14.48
C ASP A 156 8.35 -2.53 13.83
N VAL A 157 8.46 -3.76 13.37
CA VAL A 157 7.36 -4.54 12.75
C VAL A 157 7.00 -5.77 13.59
N SER A 158 7.26 -5.73 14.90
CA SER A 158 6.96 -6.83 15.82
C SER A 158 5.46 -7.10 15.98
N ASP A 159 4.61 -6.09 15.79
CA ASP A 159 3.15 -6.18 15.82
C ASP A 159 2.51 -5.36 14.68
N PRO A 160 2.62 -5.83 13.43
CA PRO A 160 2.24 -5.04 12.25
C PRO A 160 0.72 -4.86 12.11
N LEU A 161 -0.09 -5.62 12.83
CA LEU A 161 -1.56 -5.53 12.78
C LEU A 161 -2.13 -4.66 13.91
N ARG A 162 -1.28 -4.08 14.77
CA ARG A 162 -1.72 -3.31 15.94
C ARG A 162 -2.39 -1.99 15.57
N PHE A 163 -1.94 -1.36 14.49
CA PHE A 163 -2.48 -0.09 14.04
C PHE A 163 -3.78 -0.36 13.29
N ARG A 164 -4.90 0.16 13.79
CA ARG A 164 -6.24 -0.04 13.20
C ARG A 164 -6.74 1.13 12.36
N GLY A 165 -5.95 2.19 12.23
CA GLY A 165 -6.38 3.42 11.57
C GLY A 165 -7.54 4.12 12.26
N PRO A 166 -8.09 5.18 11.66
CA PRO A 166 -9.31 5.82 12.14
C PRO A 166 -10.51 4.86 12.00
N GLU A 167 -11.46 4.91 12.94
CA GLU A 167 -12.72 4.17 12.79
C GLU A 167 -13.43 4.62 11.49
N PRO A 168 -14.02 3.69 10.72
CA PRO A 168 -14.75 4.05 9.51
C PRO A 168 -15.85 5.06 9.84
N VAL A 169 -15.97 6.09 9.01
CA VAL A 169 -17.06 7.06 9.11
C VAL A 169 -18.35 6.28 8.86
N ARG A 170 -19.18 6.14 9.89
CA ARG A 170 -20.51 5.55 9.75
C ARG A 170 -21.36 6.52 8.92
N GLU A 171 -21.77 6.10 7.73
CA GLU A 171 -22.80 6.79 6.93
C GLU A 171 -24.16 6.78 7.63
#